data_AF-A0A420HIB8-F1
#
_entry.id   AF-A0A420HIB8-F1
#
_cell.length_a   1.000
_cell.length_b   1.000
_cell.length_c   1.000
_cell.angle_alpha   90.00
_cell.angle_beta   90.00
_cell.angle_gamma   90.00
#
_symmetry.space_group_name_H-M   'P 1'
#
loop_
_entity.id
_entity.type
_entity.pdbx_description
1 polymer ?
#
loop_
_entity_poly.entity_id
_entity_poly.type
_entity_poly.pdbx_seq_one_letter_code
_entity_poly.pdbx_strand_id
1 'polypeptide(L)'
;MNPTRPNQTQIHSEVHRSYNDIASLTHAYNDEIKYSGETSDNFDNKFNIMDYCTRFGNPYQALHNAFPCMLQGIALTFYYNKYRGPEYQRYNLNRWNEITFQDINDSNTDKNPIEQITILLITLDKIQKTLSTEWQSEAIMHNKIKGHDFYL
;
A
#
# COMPACT_ATOMS: atom_id res chain seq x y z
N MET A 1 -42.01 -13.66 -0.39
CA MET A 1 -41.01 -13.18 0.59
C MET A 1 -39.98 -12.36 -0.16
N ASN A 2 -39.94 -11.04 0.04
CA ASN A 2 -38.93 -10.18 -0.56
C ASN A 2 -37.63 -10.28 0.26
N PRO A 3 -36.45 -10.46 -0.37
CA PRO A 3 -35.19 -10.35 0.34
C PRO A 3 -34.97 -8.88 0.75
N THR A 4 -34.82 -8.66 2.05
CA THR A 4 -34.57 -7.35 2.66
C THR A 4 -33.28 -6.75 2.08
N ARG A 5 -33.40 -5.67 1.30
CA ARG A 5 -32.26 -4.92 0.77
C ARG A 5 -31.48 -4.31 1.95
N PRO A 6 -30.16 -4.54 2.09
CA PRO A 6 -29.39 -3.96 3.19
C PRO A 6 -29.42 -2.43 3.13
N ASN A 7 -29.57 -1.82 4.31
CA ASN A 7 -29.81 -0.39 4.48
C ASN A 7 -28.53 0.39 4.16
N GLN A 8 -28.59 1.34 3.21
CA GLN A 8 -27.43 2.09 2.70
C GLN A 8 -26.65 2.84 3.80
N THR A 9 -27.30 3.18 4.91
CA THR A 9 -26.70 3.84 6.08
C THR A 9 -25.72 2.93 6.84
N GLN A 10 -25.94 1.61 6.86
CA GLN A 10 -25.02 0.66 7.49
C GLN A 10 -23.75 0.49 6.66
N ILE A 11 -23.89 0.36 5.34
CA ILE A 11 -22.78 0.18 4.40
C ILE A 11 -21.82 1.37 4.48
N HIS A 12 -22.33 2.60 4.53
CA HIS A 12 -21.50 3.80 4.61
C HIS A 12 -20.73 3.91 5.94
N SER A 13 -21.34 3.46 7.05
CA SER A 13 -20.73 3.47 8.38
C SER A 13 -19.66 2.37 8.57
N GLU A 14 -19.84 1.22 7.94
CA GLU A 14 -18.89 0.09 7.96
C GLU A 14 -17.67 0.37 7.09
N VAL A 15 -17.88 0.98 5.91
CA VAL A 15 -16.79 1.41 5.02
C VAL A 15 -15.94 2.48 5.70
N HIS A 16 -16.54 3.49 6.32
CA HIS A 16 -15.80 4.54 7.03
C HIS A 16 -15.00 3.98 8.23
N ARG A 17 -15.54 2.99 8.94
CA ARG A 17 -14.82 2.31 10.03
C ARG A 17 -13.62 1.53 9.48
N SER A 18 -13.82 0.76 8.40
CA SER A 18 -12.77 -0.03 7.75
C SER A 18 -11.60 0.82 7.23
N TYR A 19 -11.83 2.03 6.70
CA TYR A 19 -10.75 2.91 6.23
C TYR A 19 -9.91 3.49 7.38
N ASN A 20 -10.57 3.91 8.46
CA ASN A 20 -9.89 4.41 9.67
C ASN A 20 -9.05 3.31 10.35
N ASP A 21 -9.54 2.07 10.31
CA ASP A 21 -8.89 0.90 10.89
C ASP A 21 -7.61 0.52 10.12
N ILE A 22 -7.62 0.61 8.78
CA ILE A 22 -6.45 0.37 7.92
C ILE A 22 -5.39 1.46 8.09
N ALA A 23 -5.80 2.73 8.20
CA ALA A 23 -4.88 3.83 8.48
C ALA A 23 -4.20 3.65 9.85
N SER A 24 -4.96 3.25 10.87
CA SER A 24 -4.45 2.96 12.22
C SER A 24 -3.46 1.77 12.23
N LEU A 25 -3.76 0.71 11.47
CA LEU A 25 -2.86 -0.44 11.25
C LEU A 25 -1.55 -0.02 10.55
N THR A 26 -1.66 0.83 9.53
CA THR A 26 -0.50 1.33 8.77
C THR A 26 0.43 2.17 9.63
N HIS A 27 -0.12 2.91 10.61
CA HIS A 27 0.67 3.64 11.60
C HIS A 27 1.27 2.75 12.70
N ALA A 28 0.62 1.65 13.08
CA ALA A 28 1.12 0.71 14.08
C ALA A 28 2.31 -0.13 13.58
N TYR A 29 2.37 -0.41 12.27
CA TYR A 29 3.48 -1.10 11.62
C TYR A 29 4.51 -0.10 11.07
N ASN A 30 5.44 0.33 11.93
CA ASN A 30 6.64 1.04 11.50
C ASN A 30 7.58 0.10 10.70
N ASP A 31 8.54 0.67 9.97
CA ASP A 31 9.41 -0.12 9.07
C ASP A 31 10.33 -1.10 9.80
N GLU A 32 10.57 -0.91 11.11
CA GLU A 32 11.38 -1.82 11.93
C GLU A 32 10.67 -3.17 12.17
N ILE A 33 9.35 -3.14 12.36
CA ILE A 33 8.57 -4.34 12.65
C ILE A 33 8.02 -5.05 11.39
N LYS A 34 8.23 -4.47 10.19
CA LYS A 34 7.85 -5.09 8.91
C LYS A 34 8.82 -6.18 8.50
N TYR A 35 8.28 -7.27 7.98
CA TYR A 35 9.05 -8.40 7.47
C TYR A 35 9.51 -8.13 6.03
N SER A 36 10.83 -8.02 5.82
CA SER A 36 11.48 -7.77 4.53
C SER A 36 11.73 -9.04 3.72
N GLY A 37 11.85 -10.19 4.41
CA GLY A 37 12.28 -11.46 3.80
C GLY A 37 13.80 -11.64 3.74
N GLU A 38 14.59 -10.80 4.42
CA GLU A 38 16.04 -10.97 4.54
C GLU A 38 16.42 -12.09 5.54
N THR A 39 17.67 -12.56 5.49
CA THR A 39 18.14 -13.66 6.36
C THR A 39 18.29 -13.26 7.83
N SER A 40 18.47 -11.96 8.10
CA SER A 40 18.46 -11.36 9.43
C SER A 40 17.06 -11.24 10.04
N ASP A 41 16.02 -11.43 9.21
CA ASP A 41 14.65 -11.16 9.56
C ASP A 41 14.00 -12.38 10.21
N ASN A 42 13.56 -12.21 11.46
CA ASN A 42 12.82 -13.25 12.17
C ASN A 42 11.32 -13.09 11.90
N PHE A 43 10.74 -14.04 11.16
CA PHE A 43 9.32 -14.00 10.81
C PHE A 43 8.40 -14.04 12.03
N ASP A 44 8.71 -14.90 13.01
CA ASP A 44 7.87 -15.08 14.21
C ASP A 44 7.77 -13.79 15.02
N ASN A 45 8.88 -13.06 15.17
CA ASN A 45 8.89 -11.76 15.84
C ASN A 45 8.09 -10.69 15.10
N LYS A 46 8.02 -10.80 13.76
CA LYS A 46 7.38 -9.80 12.88
C LYS A 46 5.93 -10.17 12.54
N PHE A 47 5.48 -11.37 12.88
CA PHE A 47 4.12 -11.86 12.65
C PHE A 47 3.17 -11.49 13.81
N ASN A 48 3.13 -10.22 14.21
CA ASN A 48 2.18 -9.73 15.22
C ASN A 48 0.87 -9.20 14.61
N ILE A 49 0.75 -9.16 13.28
CA ILE A 49 -0.45 -8.67 12.57
C ILE A 49 -1.73 -9.41 12.98
N MET A 50 -1.61 -10.68 13.40
CA MET A 50 -2.75 -11.48 13.88
C MET A 50 -3.36 -10.88 15.15
N ASP A 51 -2.54 -10.42 16.09
CA ASP A 51 -3.00 -9.80 17.34
C ASP A 51 -3.77 -8.50 17.05
N TYR A 52 -3.39 -7.77 16.01
CA TYR A 52 -4.15 -6.63 15.52
C TYR A 52 -5.46 -7.06 14.86
N CYS A 53 -5.43 -8.05 13.97
CA CYS A 53 -6.61 -8.57 13.26
C CYS A 53 -7.68 -9.11 14.22
N THR A 54 -7.28 -9.66 15.35
CA THR A 54 -8.20 -10.20 16.38
C THR A 54 -9.09 -9.12 17.00
N ARG A 55 -8.67 -7.83 16.93
CA ARG A 55 -9.47 -6.70 17.44
C ARG A 55 -10.63 -6.29 16.52
N PHE A 56 -10.68 -6.78 15.28
CA PHE A 56 -11.62 -6.33 14.24
C PHE A 56 -12.82 -7.27 14.02
N GLY A 57 -13.08 -8.21 14.93
CA GLY A 57 -14.29 -9.06 14.91
C GLY A 57 -14.32 -10.15 13.82
N ASN A 58 -13.58 -9.99 12.72
CA ASN A 58 -13.32 -11.03 11.73
C ASN A 58 -11.82 -11.10 11.39
N PRO A 59 -11.04 -11.93 12.09
CA PRO A 59 -9.59 -11.96 11.95
C PRO A 59 -9.13 -12.48 10.60
N TYR A 60 -9.88 -13.36 9.92
CA TYR A 60 -9.46 -13.91 8.62
C TYR A 60 -9.57 -12.90 7.48
N GLN A 61 -10.67 -12.15 7.44
CA GLN A 61 -10.85 -11.11 6.42
C GLN A 61 -9.97 -9.89 6.72
N ALA A 62 -9.81 -9.53 7.99
CA ALA A 62 -8.86 -8.51 8.42
C ALA A 62 -7.43 -8.91 8.06
N LEU A 63 -7.03 -10.17 8.28
CA LEU A 63 -5.70 -10.68 7.96
C LEU A 63 -5.43 -10.60 6.46
N HIS A 64 -6.39 -10.95 5.60
CA HIS A 64 -6.19 -10.82 4.16
C HIS A 64 -5.82 -9.39 3.73
N ASN A 65 -6.44 -8.39 4.35
CA ASN A 65 -6.19 -6.98 4.06
C ASN A 65 -4.96 -6.41 4.80
N ALA A 66 -4.64 -6.94 5.97
CA ALA A 66 -3.58 -6.44 6.84
C ALA A 66 -2.23 -7.14 6.59
N PHE A 67 -2.24 -8.36 6.06
CA PHE A 67 -1.03 -9.13 5.77
C PHE A 67 -0.04 -8.40 4.83
N PRO A 68 -0.47 -7.69 3.77
CA PRO A 68 0.46 -6.88 2.98
C PRO A 68 1.11 -5.75 3.79
N CYS A 69 0.42 -5.19 4.80
CA CYS A 69 0.92 -4.08 5.61
C CYS A 69 2.09 -4.50 6.52
N MET A 70 2.17 -5.78 6.89
CA MET A 70 3.29 -6.32 7.68
C MET A 70 4.52 -6.69 6.85
N LEU A 71 4.45 -6.61 5.52
CA LEU A 71 5.54 -6.96 4.62
C LEU A 71 6.23 -5.70 4.09
N GLN A 72 7.52 -5.83 3.81
CA GLN A 72 8.33 -4.86 3.07
C GLN A 72 9.32 -5.58 2.15
N GLY A 73 10.11 -4.82 1.40
CA GLY A 73 11.19 -5.36 0.57
C GLY A 73 10.76 -6.51 -0.34
N ILE A 74 11.59 -7.56 -0.37
CA ILE A 74 11.42 -8.72 -1.26
C ILE A 74 10.17 -9.53 -0.88
N ALA A 75 9.83 -9.62 0.41
CA ALA A 75 8.64 -10.34 0.87
C ALA A 75 7.34 -9.69 0.35
N LEU A 76 7.25 -8.36 0.38
CA LEU A 76 6.09 -7.65 -0.15
C LEU A 76 5.97 -7.80 -1.67
N THR A 77 7.09 -7.69 -2.39
CA THR A 77 7.15 -7.93 -3.84
C THR A 77 6.69 -9.35 -4.18
N PHE A 78 7.20 -10.36 -3.46
CA PHE A 78 6.79 -11.75 -3.64
C PHE A 78 5.29 -11.94 -3.40
N TYR A 79 4.75 -11.36 -2.33
CA TYR A 79 3.33 -11.48 -2.01
C TYR A 79 2.44 -10.94 -3.14
N TYR A 80 2.73 -9.75 -3.65
CA TYR A 80 1.92 -9.16 -4.72
C TYR A 80 2.05 -9.90 -6.04
N ASN A 81 3.27 -10.35 -6.39
CA ASN A 81 3.50 -11.11 -7.61
C ASN A 81 2.82 -12.49 -7.59
N LYS A 82 2.78 -13.14 -6.42
CA LYS A 82 2.24 -14.50 -6.30
C LYS A 82 0.74 -14.55 -6.01
N TYR A 83 0.21 -13.63 -5.19
CA TYR A 83 -1.13 -13.78 -4.62
C TYR A 83 -2.16 -12.74 -5.07
N ARG A 84 -1.75 -11.55 -5.58
CA ARG A 84 -2.70 -10.56 -6.10
C ARG A 84 -2.94 -10.62 -7.60
N GLY A 85 -2.09 -11.35 -8.34
CA GLY A 85 -2.30 -11.69 -9.74
C GLY A 85 -2.16 -10.50 -10.71
N PRO A 86 -2.41 -10.75 -12.01
CA PRO A 86 -2.11 -9.80 -13.10
C PRO A 86 -2.98 -8.53 -13.07
N GLU A 87 -4.18 -8.60 -12.49
CA GLU A 87 -5.07 -7.43 -12.35
C GLU A 87 -4.48 -6.36 -11.44
N TYR A 88 -3.81 -6.77 -10.37
CA TYR A 88 -3.14 -5.84 -9.46
C TYR A 88 -1.91 -5.19 -10.09
N GLN A 89 -1.14 -5.96 -10.86
CA GLN A 89 -0.03 -5.42 -11.65
C GLN A 89 -0.52 -4.40 -12.68
N ARG A 90 -1.64 -4.70 -13.36
CA ARG A 90 -2.28 -3.78 -14.31
C ARG A 90 -2.75 -2.49 -13.63
N TYR A 91 -3.42 -2.60 -12.48
CA TYR A 91 -3.85 -1.46 -11.69
C TYR A 91 -2.65 -0.57 -11.28
N ASN A 92 -1.58 -1.18 -10.77
CA ASN A 92 -0.39 -0.42 -10.35
C ASN A 92 0.41 0.14 -11.54
N LEU A 93 0.38 -0.51 -12.70
CA LEU A 93 0.97 0.05 -13.92
C LEU A 93 0.18 1.28 -14.40
N ASN A 94 -1.15 1.23 -14.35
CA ASN A 94 -1.97 2.41 -14.64
C ASN A 94 -1.67 3.54 -13.66
N ARG A 95 -1.65 3.24 -12.36
CA ARG A 95 -1.31 4.20 -11.32
C ARG A 95 0.10 4.78 -11.50
N TRP A 96 1.08 3.96 -11.87
CA TRP A 96 2.44 4.41 -12.21
C TRP A 96 2.43 5.40 -13.36
N ASN A 97 1.61 5.19 -14.38
CA ASN A 97 1.53 6.09 -15.53
C ASN A 97 0.82 7.40 -15.17
N GLU A 98 -0.24 7.32 -14.37
CA GLU A 98 -1.12 8.46 -14.05
C GLU A 98 -0.57 9.37 -12.94
N ILE A 99 0.15 8.82 -11.96
CA ILE A 99 0.60 9.61 -10.81
C ILE A 99 1.45 10.80 -11.24
N THR A 100 1.07 12.00 -10.80
CA THR A 100 1.80 13.25 -11.00
C THR A 100 2.25 13.84 -9.66
N PHE A 101 3.23 14.75 -9.71
CA PHE A 101 3.60 15.53 -8.52
C PHE A 101 2.44 16.42 -8.03
N GLN A 102 1.60 16.92 -8.95
CA GLN A 102 0.44 17.72 -8.61
C GLN A 102 -0.58 16.92 -7.79
N ASP A 103 -0.86 15.66 -8.15
CA ASP A 103 -1.76 14.79 -7.38
C ASP A 103 -1.28 14.61 -5.92
N ILE A 104 0.04 14.52 -5.73
CA ILE A 104 0.66 14.43 -4.40
C ILE A 104 0.53 15.76 -3.65
N ASN A 105 0.79 16.89 -4.32
CA ASN A 105 0.65 18.21 -3.72
C ASN A 105 -0.79 18.48 -3.25
N ASP A 106 -1.78 18.21 -4.12
CA ASP A 106 -3.20 18.40 -3.84
C ASP A 106 -3.68 17.52 -2.68
N SER A 107 -3.12 16.31 -2.56
CA SER A 107 -3.45 15.37 -1.48
C SER A 107 -2.69 15.65 -0.17
N ASN A 108 -1.66 16.50 -0.18
CA ASN A 108 -0.75 16.75 0.95
C ASN A 108 -0.46 18.26 1.09
N THR A 109 -1.51 19.08 1.03
CA THR A 109 -1.41 20.56 1.08
C THR A 109 -0.90 21.09 2.42
N ASP A 110 -0.94 20.28 3.48
CA ASP A 110 -0.37 20.58 4.81
C ASP A 110 1.14 20.33 4.90
N LYS A 111 1.74 19.66 3.90
CA LYS A 111 3.14 19.26 3.90
C LYS A 111 4.03 20.30 3.23
N ASN A 112 5.26 20.42 3.72
CA ASN A 112 6.23 21.28 3.07
C ASN A 112 6.75 20.64 1.76
N PRO A 113 7.38 21.42 0.85
CA PRO A 113 7.82 20.89 -0.45
C PRO A 113 8.78 19.69 -0.36
N ILE A 114 9.67 19.64 0.64
CA ILE A 114 10.60 18.52 0.82
C ILE A 114 9.84 17.25 1.23
N GLU A 115 8.85 17.38 2.13
CA GLU A 115 7.98 16.26 2.52
C GLU A 115 7.15 15.76 1.35
N GLN A 116 6.61 16.67 0.51
CA GLN A 116 5.84 16.30 -0.68
C GLN A 116 6.70 15.53 -1.70
N ILE A 117 7.93 15.96 -1.95
CA ILE A 117 8.89 15.24 -2.79
C ILE A 117 9.21 13.87 -2.19
N THR A 118 9.42 13.79 -0.87
CA THR A 118 9.69 12.53 -0.17
C THR A 118 8.52 11.56 -0.33
N ILE A 119 7.28 12.04 -0.20
CA ILE A 119 6.07 11.24 -0.40
C ILE A 119 5.97 10.73 -1.84
N LEU A 120 6.29 11.56 -2.84
CA LEU A 120 6.34 11.13 -4.24
C LEU A 120 7.34 9.99 -4.44
N LEU A 121 8.58 10.15 -3.97
CA LEU A 121 9.64 9.16 -4.12
C LEU A 121 9.29 7.83 -3.45
N ILE A 122 8.78 7.87 -2.21
CA ILE A 122 8.32 6.68 -1.49
C ILE A 122 7.15 6.01 -2.22
N THR A 123 6.24 6.78 -2.78
CA THR A 123 5.08 6.25 -3.50
C THR A 123 5.50 5.57 -4.79
N LEU A 124 6.39 6.20 -5.57
CA LEU A 124 6.94 5.63 -6.80
C LEU A 124 7.71 4.33 -6.50
N ASP A 125 8.61 4.32 -5.52
CA ASP A 125 9.35 3.12 -5.11
C ASP A 125 8.41 1.95 -4.75
N LYS A 126 7.36 2.23 -3.96
CA LYS A 126 6.36 1.24 -3.60
C LYS A 126 5.61 0.68 -4.79
N ILE A 127 5.17 1.54 -5.72
CA ILE A 127 4.47 1.11 -6.93
C ILE A 127 5.41 0.26 -7.80
N GLN A 128 6.64 0.73 -8.03
CA GLN A 128 7.62 0.04 -8.88
C GLN A 128 7.89 -1.39 -8.42
N LYS A 129 8.04 -1.60 -7.10
CA LYS A 129 8.25 -2.93 -6.49
C LYS A 129 7.11 -3.92 -6.70
N THR A 130 5.94 -3.45 -7.11
CA THR A 130 4.77 -4.28 -7.45
C THR A 130 4.59 -4.54 -8.94
N LEU A 131 5.36 -3.84 -9.79
CA LEU A 131 5.37 -4.07 -11.23
C LEU A 131 6.22 -5.31 -11.56
N SER A 132 6.10 -5.79 -12.80
CA SER A 132 6.94 -6.89 -13.29
C SER A 132 8.43 -6.49 -13.29
N THR A 133 9.32 -7.49 -13.24
CA THR A 133 10.75 -7.30 -13.00
C THR A 133 11.43 -6.36 -14.01
N GLU A 134 10.94 -6.30 -15.24
CA GLU A 134 11.42 -5.37 -16.28
C GLU A 134 11.20 -3.89 -15.93
N TRP A 135 10.25 -3.57 -15.05
CA TRP A 135 9.97 -2.20 -14.59
C TRP A 135 10.79 -1.80 -13.37
N GLN A 136 11.48 -2.73 -12.71
CA GLN A 136 12.16 -2.51 -11.43
C GLN A 136 13.60 -1.98 -11.55
N SER A 137 13.97 -1.45 -12.71
CA SER A 137 15.31 -0.87 -12.90
C SER A 137 15.40 0.56 -12.38
N GLU A 138 16.57 0.92 -11.87
CA GLU A 138 16.89 2.29 -11.46
C GLU A 138 16.75 3.28 -12.63
N ALA A 139 17.08 2.85 -13.86
CA ALA A 139 16.91 3.67 -15.07
C ALA A 139 15.43 4.06 -15.32
N ILE A 140 14.49 3.16 -15.06
CA ILE A 140 13.05 3.43 -15.20
C ILE A 140 12.58 4.42 -14.13
N MET A 141 13.05 4.26 -12.89
CA MET A 141 12.77 5.20 -11.80
C MET A 141 13.31 6.60 -12.13
N HIS A 142 14.56 6.69 -12.58
CA HIS A 142 15.18 7.96 -13.00
C HIS A 142 14.43 8.62 -14.16
N ASN A 143 14.02 7.86 -15.16
CA ASN A 143 13.26 8.42 -16.28
C ASN A 143 11.88 8.93 -15.85
N LYS A 144 11.21 8.22 -14.93
CA LYS A 144 9.92 8.64 -14.38
C LYS A 144 10.07 9.95 -13.61
N ILE A 145 11.06 10.06 -12.73
CA ILE A 145 11.35 11.29 -11.96
C ILE A 145 11.68 12.45 -12.91
N LYS A 146 12.58 12.25 -13.88
CA LYS A 146 12.90 13.28 -14.88
C LYS A 146 11.69 13.72 -15.68
N GLY A 147 10.76 12.81 -15.98
CA GLY A 147 9.50 13.14 -16.63
C GLY A 147 8.58 14.05 -15.81
N HIS A 148 8.74 14.07 -14.48
CA HIS A 148 8.03 15.00 -13.59
C HIS A 148 8.68 16.38 -13.50
N ASP A 149 9.99 16.49 -13.70
CA ASP A 149 10.77 17.74 -13.60
C ASP A 149 10.68 18.65 -14.85
N PHE A 150 9.89 18.30 -15.87
CA PHE A 150 9.68 19.17 -17.05
C PHE A 150 8.60 20.25 -16.89
N TYR A 151 8.00 20.38 -15.70
CA TYR A 151 6.98 21.40 -15.40
C TYR A 151 7.21 22.10 -14.05
N LEU A 152 8.46 22.41 -13.73
CA LEU A 152 8.84 23.44 -12.75
C LEU A 152 9.58 24.56 -13.48
#